data_AF-A0A7V0QIA0-F1
#
_entry.id   AF-A0A7V0QIA0-F1
#
_cell.length_a   1.000
_cell.length_b   1.000
_cell.length_c   1.000
_cell.angle_alpha   90.00
_cell.angle_beta   90.00
_cell.angle_gamma   90.00
#
_symmetry.space_group_name_H-M   'P 1'
#
loop_
_entity.id
_entity.type
_entity.pdbx_description
1 polymer ?
#
loop_
_entity_poly.entity_id
_entity_poly.type
_entity_poly.pdbx_seq_one_letter_code
_entity_poly.pdbx_strand_id
1 'polypeptide(L)'
;PSHYVSDLVGGNSLAANFFASIVGAFMYFATLTEVPILQGLIGSGMGMGPALALLLAGPALSLPNMLVIRSVMGTKKTLIYVTLVVIMATISGILFGAYMGR
;
A
#
# COMPACT_ATOMS: atom_id res chain seq x y z
N PRO A 1 16.02 -2.44 12.20
CA PRO A 1 14.64 -2.35 11.65
C PRO A 1 14.54 -1.41 10.43
N SER A 2 15.14 -0.22 10.50
CA SER A 2 15.17 0.77 9.41
C SER A 2 15.80 0.25 8.11
N HIS A 3 16.83 -0.60 8.17
CA HIS A 3 17.44 -1.16 6.94
C HIS A 3 16.42 -1.96 6.11
N TYR A 4 15.52 -2.74 6.72
CA TYR A 4 14.49 -3.46 5.98
C TYR A 4 13.52 -2.51 5.26
N VAL A 5 13.24 -1.35 5.87
CA VAL A 5 12.36 -0.33 5.28
C VAL A 5 13.05 0.30 4.07
N SER A 6 14.33 0.70 4.21
CA SER A 6 15.08 1.25 3.08
C SER A 6 15.27 0.26 1.95
N ASP A 7 15.53 -1.01 2.27
CA ASP A 7 15.85 -2.04 1.28
C ASP A 7 14.62 -2.50 0.49
N LEU A 8 13.47 -2.66 1.17
CA LEU A 8 12.24 -3.15 0.54
C LEU A 8 11.40 -2.04 -0.07
N VAL A 9 11.35 -0.86 0.56
CA VAL A 9 10.40 0.21 0.21
C VAL A 9 11.04 1.60 0.14
N GLY A 10 12.37 1.72 0.09
CA GLY A 10 13.04 3.02 0.16
C GLY A 10 13.17 3.81 -1.14
N GLY A 11 13.06 3.15 -2.29
CA GLY A 11 13.08 3.80 -3.61
C GLY A 11 11.69 3.90 -4.24
N ASN A 12 11.64 4.25 -5.52
CA ASN A 12 10.42 4.28 -6.32
C ASN A 12 10.36 3.16 -7.39
N SER A 13 10.89 1.97 -7.06
CA SER A 13 10.86 0.83 -7.99
C SER A 13 9.47 0.18 -8.05
N LEU A 14 9.20 -0.56 -9.13
CA LEU A 14 7.97 -1.36 -9.25
C LEU A 14 7.82 -2.32 -8.07
N ALA A 15 8.90 -3.00 -7.68
CA ALA A 15 8.89 -3.95 -6.57
C ALA A 15 8.57 -3.28 -5.24
N ALA A 16 9.14 -2.09 -4.97
CA ALA A 16 8.90 -1.34 -3.74
C ALA A 16 7.43 -0.90 -3.62
N ASN A 17 6.89 -0.33 -4.71
CA ASN A 17 5.49 0.11 -4.75
C ASN A 17 4.52 -1.08 -4.66
N PHE A 18 4.80 -2.17 -5.38
CA PHE A 18 3.98 -3.37 -5.35
C PHE A 18 3.98 -4.02 -3.97
N PHE A 19 5.15 -4.15 -3.34
CA PHE A 19 5.27 -4.68 -1.99
C PHE A 19 4.49 -3.82 -0.99
N ALA A 20 4.63 -2.49 -1.06
CA ALA A 20 3.89 -1.58 -0.21
C ALA A 20 2.37 -1.65 -0.42
N SER A 21 1.88 -1.80 -1.65
CA SER A 21 0.46 -2.02 -1.94
C SER A 21 -0.05 -3.35 -1.38
N ILE A 22 0.72 -4.43 -1.47
CA ILE A 22 0.34 -5.72 -0.87
C ILE A 22 0.31 -5.61 0.65
N VAL A 23 1.35 -5.05 1.27
CA VAL A 23 1.37 -4.86 2.72
C VAL A 23 0.19 -4.00 3.17
N GLY A 24 -0.04 -2.85 2.51
CA GLY A 24 -1.20 -2.00 2.76
C GLY A 24 -2.52 -2.75 2.61
N ALA A 25 -2.67 -3.55 1.55
CA ALA A 25 -3.88 -4.32 1.30
C ALA A 25 -4.26 -5.24 2.47
N PHE A 26 -3.29 -5.86 3.13
CA PHE A 26 -3.54 -6.76 4.26
C PHE A 26 -3.60 -6.03 5.61
N MET A 27 -2.94 -4.89 5.74
CA MET A 27 -2.93 -4.11 6.98
C MET A 27 -4.28 -3.44 7.25
N TYR A 28 -4.58 -3.28 8.54
CA TYR A 28 -5.70 -2.50 9.03
C TYR A 28 -5.17 -1.43 9.97
N PHE A 29 -5.38 -0.17 9.59
CA PHE A 29 -5.08 0.99 10.43
C PHE A 29 -6.36 1.69 10.83
N ALA A 30 -6.36 2.27 12.03
CA ALA A 30 -7.32 3.32 12.32
C ALA A 30 -6.93 4.55 11.49
N THR A 31 -7.93 5.23 10.91
CA THR A 31 -7.70 6.45 10.11
C THR A 31 -6.87 7.51 10.85
N LEU A 32 -6.99 7.58 12.18
CA LEU A 32 -6.21 8.50 13.01
C LEU A 32 -4.73 8.11 13.17
N THR A 33 -4.40 6.83 13.03
CA THR A 33 -3.04 6.31 13.24
C THR A 33 -2.27 6.10 11.94
N GLU A 34 -2.95 6.09 10.80
CA GLU A 34 -2.33 5.87 9.49
C GLU A 34 -1.28 6.93 9.13
N VAL A 35 -1.60 8.22 9.33
CA VAL A 35 -0.67 9.32 9.02
C VAL A 35 0.60 9.27 9.88
N PRO A 36 0.53 9.15 11.23
CA PRO A 36 1.73 8.99 12.06
C PRO A 36 2.58 7.78 11.71
N ILE A 37 1.97 6.63 11.40
CA ILE A 37 2.68 5.42 11.01
C ILE A 37 3.45 5.66 9.71
N LEU A 38 2.80 6.27 8.72
CA LEU A 38 3.43 6.59 7.44
C LEU A 38 4.63 7.53 7.61
N GLN A 39 4.48 8.56 8.44
CA GLN A 39 5.56 9.49 8.76
C GLN A 39 6.75 8.77 9.40
N GLY A 40 6.50 7.83 10.31
CA GLY A 40 7.54 7.00 10.92
C GLY A 40 8.28 6.12 9.91
N LEU A 41 7.57 5.53 8.95
CA LEU A 41 8.16 4.71 7.88
C LEU A 41 8.98 5.56 6.90
N ILE A 42 8.47 6.73 6.50
CA ILE A 42 9.22 7.70 5.68
C ILE A 42 10.49 8.16 6.42
N GLY A 43 10.37 8.49 7.71
CA GLY A 43 11.51 8.81 8.56
C GLY A 43 12.52 7.66 8.73
N SER A 44 12.08 6.42 8.51
CA SER A 44 12.92 5.21 8.52
C SER A 44 13.51 4.87 7.15
N GLY A 45 13.25 5.68 6.12
CA GLY A 45 13.82 5.55 4.78
C GLY A 45 12.86 5.04 3.71
N MET A 46 11.55 4.98 3.95
CA MET A 46 10.54 4.64 2.93
C MET A 46 10.43 5.74 1.86
N GLY A 47 10.36 5.34 0.59
CA GLY A 47 10.15 6.23 -0.55
C GLY A 47 8.72 6.77 -0.61
N MET A 48 8.55 7.94 -1.22
CA MET A 48 7.24 8.60 -1.32
C MET A 48 6.24 7.84 -2.20
N GLY A 49 6.73 7.15 -3.24
CA GLY A 49 5.89 6.30 -4.08
C GLY A 49 5.29 5.12 -3.30
N PRO A 50 6.13 4.25 -2.70
CA PRO A 50 5.65 3.17 -1.83
C PRO A 50 4.77 3.66 -0.68
N ALA A 51 5.07 4.83 -0.10
CA ALA A 51 4.25 5.42 0.95
C ALA A 51 2.83 5.72 0.46
N LEU A 52 2.67 6.31 -0.72
CA LEU A 52 1.35 6.52 -1.33
C LEU A 52 0.68 5.19 -1.70
N ALA A 53 1.43 4.25 -2.25
CA ALA A 53 0.93 2.92 -2.63
C ALA A 53 0.33 2.16 -1.44
N LEU A 54 0.92 2.30 -0.25
CA LEU A 54 0.42 1.76 1.00
C LEU A 54 -0.85 2.49 1.47
N LEU A 55 -0.83 3.83 1.44
CA LEU A 55 -1.96 4.70 1.85
C LEU A 55 -3.21 4.49 1.00
N LEU A 56 -3.06 4.15 -0.28
CA LEU A 56 -4.19 3.87 -1.16
C LEU A 56 -4.76 2.46 -0.95
N ALA A 57 -3.90 1.47 -0.73
CA ALA A 57 -4.32 0.07 -0.59
C ALA A 57 -4.94 -0.23 0.80
N GLY A 58 -4.42 0.40 1.85
CA GLY A 58 -4.85 0.23 3.26
C GLY A 58 -6.36 0.34 3.47
N PRO A 59 -6.95 1.52 3.32
CA PRO A 59 -8.38 1.74 3.55
C PRO A 59 -9.28 1.05 2.52
N ALA A 60 -8.77 0.81 1.30
CA ALA A 60 -9.54 0.19 0.23
C ALA A 60 -9.75 -1.32 0.45
N LEU A 61 -8.75 -2.03 0.99
CA LEU A 61 -8.79 -3.49 1.13
C LEU A 61 -8.91 -3.90 2.59
N SER A 62 -7.84 -3.89 3.37
CA SER A 62 -7.71 -4.51 4.70
C SER A 62 -8.21 -5.96 4.79
N LEU A 63 -7.58 -6.79 5.63
CA LEU A 63 -8.07 -8.17 5.84
C LEU A 63 -9.56 -8.26 6.23
N PRO A 64 -10.05 -7.47 7.20
CA PRO A 64 -11.46 -7.51 7.59
C PRO A 64 -12.42 -7.16 6.45
N ASN A 65 -12.15 -6.08 5.70
CA ASN A 65 -13.04 -5.65 4.63
C ASN A 65 -12.97 -6.58 3.41
N MET A 66 -11.82 -7.20 3.10
CA MET A 66 -11.77 -8.29 2.11
C MET A 66 -12.68 -9.49 2.47
N LEU A 67 -12.76 -9.87 3.75
CA LEU A 67 -13.64 -10.95 4.20
C LEU A 67 -15.12 -10.58 4.06
N VAL A 68 -15.48 -9.34 4.38
CA VAL A 68 -16.84 -8.82 4.19
C VAL A 68 -17.22 -8.75 2.72
N ILE A 69 -16.35 -8.21 1.87
CA ILE A 69 -16.58 -8.15 0.43
C ILE A 69 -16.74 -9.56 -0.17
N ARG A 70 -15.95 -10.52 0.30
CA ARG A 70 -16.08 -11.93 -0.10
C ARG A 70 -17.43 -12.53 0.24
N SER A 71 -18.00 -12.23 1.41
CA SER A 71 -19.30 -12.76 1.80
C SER A 71 -20.46 -12.17 0.97
N VAL A 72 -20.30 -10.93 0.49
CA VAL A 72 -21.32 -10.22 -0.29
C VAL A 72 -21.21 -10.53 -1.80
N MET A 73 -20.00 -10.43 -2.36
CA MET A 73 -19.78 -10.50 -3.81
C MET A 73 -19.33 -11.89 -4.30
N GLY A 74 -18.91 -12.77 -3.39
CA GLY A 74 -18.30 -14.05 -3.69
C GLY A 74 -16.81 -13.95 -4.04
N THR A 75 -16.13 -15.10 -3.99
CA THR A 75 -14.65 -15.18 -4.10
C THR A 75 -14.10 -14.62 -5.41
N LYS A 76 -14.72 -14.94 -6.57
CA LYS A 76 -14.20 -14.53 -7.88
C LYS A 76 -14.16 -13.00 -8.04
N LYS A 77 -15.26 -12.32 -7.70
CA LYS A 77 -15.36 -10.85 -7.81
C LYS A 77 -14.43 -10.14 -6.82
N THR A 78 -14.32 -10.70 -5.60
CA THR A 78 -13.41 -10.18 -4.58
C THR A 78 -11.96 -10.25 -5.03
N LEU A 79 -11.55 -11.36 -5.64
CA LEU A 79 -10.18 -11.49 -6.16
C LEU A 79 -9.89 -10.43 -7.22
N ILE A 80 -10.80 -10.22 -8.17
CA ILE A 80 -10.67 -9.18 -9.20
C ILE A 80 -10.56 -7.80 -8.55
N TYR A 81 -11.41 -7.50 -7.57
CA TYR A 81 -11.38 -6.22 -6.85
C TYR A 81 -10.04 -5.99 -6.13
N VAL A 82 -9.55 -6.97 -5.38
CA VAL A 82 -8.24 -6.92 -4.70
C VAL A 82 -7.12 -6.68 -5.70
N THR A 83 -7.08 -7.45 -6.80
CA THR A 83 -6.05 -7.30 -7.83
C THR A 83 -6.09 -5.91 -8.47
N LEU A 84 -7.27 -5.39 -8.79
CA LEU A 84 -7.42 -4.05 -9.36
C LEU A 84 -6.90 -2.97 -8.41
N VAL A 85 -7.27 -3.04 -7.13
CA VAL A 85 -6.82 -2.05 -6.14
C VAL A 85 -5.31 -2.10 -5.98
N VAL A 86 -4.70 -3.30 -5.88
CA VAL A 86 -3.24 -3.44 -5.78
C VAL A 86 -2.54 -2.86 -7.01
N ILE A 87 -3.02 -3.17 -8.21
CA ILE A 87 -2.44 -2.64 -9.47
C ILE A 87 -2.56 -1.11 -9.51
N MET A 88 -3.74 -0.56 -9.22
CA MET A 88 -3.97 0.89 -9.24
C MET A 88 -3.15 1.62 -8.18
N ALA A 89 -3.05 1.08 -6.97
CA ALA A 89 -2.22 1.64 -5.91
C ALA A 89 -0.72 1.60 -6.29
N THR A 90 -0.26 0.49 -6.88
CA THR A 90 1.12 0.34 -7.34
C THR A 90 1.47 1.37 -8.41
N ILE A 91 0.62 1.48 -9.44
CA ILE A 91 0.82 2.44 -10.55
C ILE A 91 0.78 3.88 -10.02
N SER A 92 -0.19 4.19 -9.16
CA SER A 92 -0.32 5.53 -8.58
C SER A 92 0.90 5.89 -7.74
N GLY A 93 1.41 4.95 -6.93
CA GLY A 93 2.64 5.12 -6.16
C GLY A 93 3.84 5.41 -7.06
N ILE A 94 4.03 4.63 -8.13
CA ILE A 94 5.14 4.84 -9.09
C ILE A 94 5.06 6.23 -9.72
N LEU A 95 3.88 6.61 -10.22
CA LEU A 95 3.65 7.91 -10.86
C LEU A 95 3.91 9.06 -9.88
N PHE A 96 3.43 8.92 -8.65
CA PHE A 96 3.61 9.93 -7.61
C PHE A 96 5.07 10.06 -7.16
N GLY A 97 5.77 8.96 -6.92
CA GLY A 97 7.18 8.98 -6.58
C GLY A 97 8.02 9.62 -7.69
N ALA A 98 7.70 9.31 -8.96
CA ALA A 98 8.36 9.90 -10.11
C ALA A 98 8.13 11.42 -10.18
N TYR A 99 6.92 11.89 -9.89
CA TYR A 99 6.59 13.31 -9.82
C TYR A 99 7.30 14.03 -8.66
N MET A 100 7.41 13.38 -7.50
CA MET A 100 7.99 13.98 -6.29
C MET A 100 9.53 14.03 -6.31
N GLY A 101 10.18 13.63 -7.40
CA GLY A 101 11.63 13.80 -7.60
C GLY A 101 12.50 12.89 -6.73
N ARG A 102 12.01 11.72 -6.32
CA ARG A 102 12.75 10.66 -5.62
C ARG A 102 12.37 9.27 -6.09
#